data_AF-A0A946P2X1-F1
#
_entry.id   AF-A0A946P2X1-F1
#
_cell.length_a   1.000
_cell.length_b   1.000
_cell.length_c   1.000
_cell.angle_alpha   90.00
_cell.angle_beta   90.00
_cell.angle_gamma   90.00
#
_symmetry.space_group_name_H-M   'P 1'
#
loop_
_entity.id
_entity.type
_entity.pdbx_description
1 polymer ?
#
loop_
_entity_poly.entity_id
_entity_poly.type
_entity_poly.pdbx_seq_one_letter_code
_entity_poly.pdbx_strand_id
1 'polypeptide(L)'
;MKQLTILLLLLLTIGCKNNADLTMERGIQYYEWNLVDKAILEFNQVVHMFPKDSRSLDYDQVQLLSQAHHNLAVAYAKKEWFTDAEREARSAFELVPSSENRRVLDLIQDKSL
;
A
#
# COMPACT_ATOMS: atom_id res chain seq x y z
N MET A 1 -36.25 16.48 15.51
CA MET A 1 -36.22 15.03 15.20
C MET A 1 -36.06 14.74 13.71
N LYS A 2 -36.93 15.21 12.81
CA LYS A 2 -36.81 14.96 11.35
C LYS A 2 -35.47 15.35 10.72
N GLN A 3 -34.85 16.45 11.15
CA GLN A 3 -33.53 16.86 10.62
C GLN A 3 -32.37 15.99 11.12
N LEU A 4 -32.48 15.45 12.35
CA LEU A 4 -31.48 14.52 12.89
C LEU A 4 -31.54 13.17 12.18
N THR A 5 -32.74 12.70 11.80
CA THR A 5 -32.89 11.49 10.98
C THR A 5 -32.33 11.67 9.56
N ILE A 6 -32.50 12.84 8.94
CA ILE A 6 -31.88 13.14 7.63
C ILE A 6 -30.35 13.14 7.74
N LEU A 7 -29.79 13.74 8.79
CA LEU A 7 -28.34 13.74 9.02
C LEU A 7 -27.79 12.32 9.25
N LEU A 8 -28.50 11.48 10.00
CA LEU A 8 -28.13 10.08 10.24
C LEU A 8 -28.16 9.25 8.94
N LEU A 9 -29.15 9.49 8.07
CA LEU A 9 -29.25 8.85 6.75
C LEU A 9 -28.11 9.25 5.81
N LEU A 10 -27.67 10.51 5.85
CA LEU A 10 -26.54 11.01 5.05
C LEU A 10 -25.19 10.40 5.49
N LEU A 11 -25.02 10.09 6.78
CA LEU A 11 -23.80 9.45 7.27
C LEU A 11 -23.65 7.99 6.79
N LEU A 12 -24.75 7.30 6.51
CA LEU A 12 -24.74 5.92 6.04
C LEU A 12 -24.26 5.77 4.59
N THR A 13 -24.28 6.84 3.79
CA THR A 13 -23.86 6.78 2.37
C THR A 13 -22.36 6.98 2.15
N ILE A 14 -21.58 7.28 3.19
CA ILE A 14 -20.15 7.63 3.09
C ILE A 14 -19.24 6.39 3.14
N GLY A 15 -19.79 5.19 3.37
CA GLY A 15 -19.02 3.99 3.76
C GLY A 15 -18.49 3.07 2.65
N CYS A 16 -18.67 3.37 1.37
CA CYS A 16 -18.24 2.46 0.30
C CYS A 16 -16.76 2.64 -0.06
N LYS A 17 -15.89 1.90 0.63
CA LYS A 17 -14.47 1.74 0.26
C LYS A 17 -14.20 0.29 -0.11
N ASN A 18 -13.31 0.04 -1.06
CA ASN A 18 -12.97 -1.32 -1.45
C ASN A 18 -12.12 -1.99 -0.36
N ASN A 19 -12.18 -3.32 -0.25
CA ASN A 19 -11.45 -4.11 0.74
C ASN A 19 -9.93 -3.91 0.64
N ALA A 20 -9.40 -3.72 -0.58
CA ALA A 20 -7.98 -3.47 -0.80
C ALA A 20 -7.54 -2.13 -0.20
N ASP A 21 -8.33 -1.06 -0.38
CA ASP A 21 -8.04 0.26 0.19
C ASP A 21 -8.05 0.22 1.73
N LEU A 22 -9.06 -0.43 2.32
CA LEU A 22 -9.14 -0.58 3.78
C LEU A 22 -7.97 -1.39 4.34
N THR A 23 -7.52 -2.41 3.61
CA THR A 23 -6.35 -3.22 3.98
C THR A 23 -5.06 -2.39 3.88
N MET A 24 -4.92 -1.59 2.83
CA MET A 24 -3.81 -0.64 2.68
C MET A 24 -3.75 0.35 3.84
N GLU A 25 -4.86 1.01 4.16
CA GLU A 25 -4.94 1.99 5.25
C GLU A 25 -4.63 1.38 6.61
N ARG A 26 -5.10 0.16 6.86
CA ARG A 26 -4.75 -0.59 8.07
C ARG A 26 -3.25 -0.89 8.14
N GLY A 27 -2.63 -1.26 7.03
CA GLY A 27 -1.18 -1.45 6.93
C GLY A 27 -0.40 -0.18 7.24
N ILE A 28 -0.80 0.96 6.66
CA ILE A 28 -0.20 2.28 6.93
C ILE A 28 -0.34 2.61 8.42
N GLN A 29 -1.52 2.42 9.00
CA GLN A 29 -1.75 2.69 10.42
C GLN A 29 -0.86 1.83 11.33
N TYR A 30 -0.70 0.54 11.01
CA TYR A 30 0.23 -0.30 11.75
C TYR A 30 1.68 0.14 11.60
N TYR A 31 2.09 0.61 10.42
CA TYR A 31 3.44 1.13 10.21
C TYR A 31 3.71 2.37 11.06
N GLU A 32 2.77 3.32 11.08
CA GLU A 32 2.83 4.54 11.90
C GLU A 32 2.91 4.25 13.40
N TRP A 33 2.22 3.20 13.86
CA TRP A 33 2.34 2.71 15.25
C TRP A 33 3.59 1.88 15.53
N ASN A 34 4.53 1.80 14.58
CA ASN A 34 5.74 1.00 14.67
C ASN A 34 5.47 -0.53 14.82
N LEU A 35 4.28 -1.00 14.46
CA LEU A 35 3.90 -2.41 14.41
C LEU A 35 4.27 -3.01 13.05
N VAL A 36 5.57 -2.96 12.72
CA VAL A 36 6.09 -3.20 11.36
C VAL A 36 5.69 -4.58 10.81
N ASP A 37 5.70 -5.63 11.64
CA ASP A 37 5.31 -6.98 11.20
C ASP A 37 3.83 -7.03 10.79
N LYS A 38 2.94 -6.33 11.50
CA LYS A 38 1.52 -6.26 11.13
C LYS A 38 1.34 -5.45 9.86
N ALA A 39 2.08 -4.36 9.70
CA ALA A 39 2.05 -3.57 8.47
C ALA A 39 2.44 -4.41 7.25
N ILE A 40 3.53 -5.20 7.36
CA ILE A 40 3.97 -6.12 6.31
C ILE A 40 2.88 -7.13 5.95
N LEU A 41 2.19 -7.70 6.93
CA LEU A 41 1.09 -8.65 6.67
C LEU A 41 -0.05 -7.99 5.86
N GLU A 42 -0.43 -6.77 6.22
CA GLU A 42 -1.49 -6.03 5.51
C GLU A 42 -1.09 -5.65 4.09
N PHE A 43 0.14 -5.14 3.88
CA PHE A 43 0.58 -4.77 2.54
C PHE A 43 0.72 -6.00 1.62
N ASN A 44 1.22 -7.13 2.13
CA ASN A 44 1.21 -8.40 1.39
C ASN A 44 -0.21 -8.85 1.05
N GLN A 45 -1.15 -8.68 1.98
CA GLN A 45 -2.55 -8.99 1.73
C GLN A 45 -3.11 -8.14 0.57
N VAL A 46 -2.78 -6.84 0.49
CA VAL A 46 -3.15 -5.99 -0.67
C VAL A 46 -2.59 -6.57 -1.97
N VAL A 47 -1.29 -6.93 -2.01
CA VAL A 47 -0.66 -7.55 -3.18
C VAL A 47 -1.41 -8.83 -3.60
N HIS A 48 -1.83 -9.66 -2.64
CA HIS A 48 -2.58 -10.89 -2.90
C HIS A 48 -4.03 -10.70 -3.36
N MET A 49 -4.62 -9.51 -3.18
CA MET A 49 -5.96 -9.21 -3.69
C MET A 49 -5.98 -8.95 -5.21
N PHE A 50 -4.81 -8.74 -5.82
CA PHE A 50 -4.70 -8.44 -7.25
C PHE A 50 -4.18 -9.64 -8.05
N PRO A 51 -4.60 -9.80 -9.32
CA PRO A 51 -4.00 -10.76 -10.25
C PRO A 51 -2.51 -10.50 -10.43
N LYS A 52 -1.75 -11.58 -10.64
CA LYS A 52 -0.31 -11.50 -10.98
C LYS A 52 -0.05 -10.73 -12.28
N ASP A 53 -0.99 -10.78 -13.22
CA ASP A 53 -0.91 -10.03 -14.48
C ASP A 53 -1.57 -8.65 -14.32
N SER A 54 -0.74 -7.63 -14.09
CA SER A 54 -1.17 -6.26 -13.88
C SER A 54 -1.83 -5.61 -15.10
N ARG A 55 -1.72 -6.21 -16.30
CA ARG A 55 -2.39 -5.69 -17.52
C ARG A 55 -3.90 -5.74 -17.46
N SER A 56 -4.45 -6.55 -16.55
CA SER A 56 -5.89 -6.67 -16.32
C SER A 56 -6.44 -5.65 -15.32
N LEU A 57 -5.57 -4.88 -14.68
CA LEU A 57 -5.94 -3.90 -13.67
C LEU A 57 -6.34 -2.57 -14.30
N ASP A 58 -7.27 -1.88 -13.66
CA ASP A 58 -7.52 -0.47 -13.96
C ASP A 58 -6.45 0.44 -13.34
N TYR A 59 -6.51 1.74 -13.66
CA TYR A 59 -5.53 2.71 -13.19
C TYR A 59 -5.43 2.78 -11.66
N ASP A 60 -6.56 2.83 -10.95
CA ASP A 60 -6.58 2.97 -9.50
C ASP A 60 -6.02 1.71 -8.82
N GLN A 61 -6.30 0.53 -9.40
CA GLN A 61 -5.74 -0.73 -8.95
C GLN A 61 -4.23 -0.82 -9.16
N VAL A 62 -3.71 -0.32 -10.29
CA VAL A 62 -2.25 -0.23 -10.53
C VAL A 62 -1.60 0.71 -9.52
N GLN A 63 -2.23 1.87 -9.22
CA GLN A 63 -1.73 2.81 -8.21
C GLN A 63 -1.69 2.16 -6.81
N LEU A 64 -2.78 1.49 -6.41
CA LEU A 64 -2.87 0.86 -5.10
C LEU A 64 -1.86 -0.30 -4.96
N LEU A 65 -1.69 -1.11 -6.01
CA LEU A 65 -0.70 -2.19 -6.02
C LEU A 65 0.73 -1.64 -5.96
N SER A 66 1.05 -0.59 -6.73
CA SER A 66 2.36 0.08 -6.65
C SER A 66 2.63 0.64 -5.25
N GLN A 67 1.62 1.26 -4.62
CA GLN A 67 1.72 1.75 -3.25
C GLN A 67 1.96 0.61 -2.24
N ALA A 68 1.35 -0.57 -2.46
CA ALA A 68 1.57 -1.74 -1.60
C ALA A 68 3.04 -2.18 -1.63
N HIS A 69 3.59 -2.31 -2.83
CA HIS A 69 5.00 -2.66 -3.03
C HIS A 69 5.93 -1.57 -2.48
N HIS A 70 5.61 -0.28 -2.66
CA HIS A 70 6.36 0.83 -2.08
C HIS A 70 6.42 0.72 -0.55
N ASN A 71 5.26 0.51 0.09
CA ASN A 71 5.17 0.41 1.54
C ASN A 71 5.85 -0.85 2.08
N LEU A 72 5.80 -1.98 1.35
CA LEU A 72 6.57 -3.17 1.68
C LEU A 72 8.07 -2.91 1.61
N ALA A 73 8.55 -2.20 0.60
CA ALA A 73 9.96 -1.85 0.46
C ALA A 73 10.47 -1.06 1.67
N VAL A 74 9.70 -0.03 2.09
CA VAL A 74 10.00 0.77 3.27
C VAL A 74 9.95 -0.08 4.55
N ALA A 75 8.94 -0.93 4.70
CA ALA A 75 8.80 -1.78 5.88
C ALA A 75 9.91 -2.83 5.99
N TYR A 76 10.29 -3.49 4.88
CA TYR A 76 11.41 -4.42 4.84
C TYR A 76 12.75 -3.73 5.08
N ALA A 77 12.97 -2.54 4.52
CA ALA A 77 14.17 -1.76 4.79
C ALA A 77 14.29 -1.38 6.28
N LYS A 78 13.16 -1.05 6.94
CA LYS A 78 13.11 -0.80 8.39
C LYS A 78 13.47 -2.04 9.23
N LYS A 79 13.32 -3.24 8.66
CA LYS A 79 13.76 -4.51 9.27
C LYS A 79 15.17 -4.93 8.84
N GLU A 80 15.87 -4.11 8.07
CA GLU A 80 17.17 -4.41 7.46
C GLU A 80 17.14 -5.62 6.49
N TRP A 81 15.95 -5.94 5.96
CA TRP A 81 15.76 -7.00 4.97
C TRP A 81 15.93 -6.44 3.55
N PHE A 82 17.13 -5.95 3.25
CA PHE A 82 17.38 -5.13 2.06
C PHE A 82 17.14 -5.86 0.73
N THR A 83 17.39 -7.16 0.67
CA THR A 83 17.10 -7.97 -0.54
C THR A 83 15.59 -7.98 -0.86
N ASP A 84 14.74 -8.21 0.13
CA ASP A 84 13.29 -8.15 -0.05
C ASP A 84 12.85 -6.71 -0.32
N ALA A 85 13.41 -5.73 0.40
CA ALA A 85 13.11 -4.33 0.19
C ALA A 85 13.38 -3.88 -1.25
N GLU A 86 14.51 -4.29 -1.84
CA GLU A 86 14.87 -3.94 -3.22
C GLU A 86 13.90 -4.56 -4.22
N ARG A 87 13.50 -5.83 -4.01
CA ARG A 87 12.52 -6.51 -4.86
C ARG A 87 11.18 -5.77 -4.88
N GLU A 88 10.71 -5.33 -3.71
CA GLU A 88 9.44 -4.61 -3.63
C GLU A 88 9.55 -3.19 -4.19
N ALA A 89 10.67 -2.48 -3.95
CA ALA A 89 10.90 -1.15 -4.53
C ALA A 89 10.92 -1.17 -6.06
N ARG A 90 11.54 -2.21 -6.62
CA ARG A 90 11.57 -2.45 -8.07
C ARG A 90 10.17 -2.69 -8.62
N SER A 91 9.39 -3.55 -7.99
CA SER A 91 7.99 -3.81 -8.37
C SER A 91 7.15 -2.53 -8.34
N ALA A 92 7.31 -1.71 -7.29
CA ALA A 92 6.62 -0.43 -7.17
C ALA A 92 6.94 0.53 -8.34
N PHE A 93 8.23 0.66 -8.66
CA PHE A 93 8.70 1.50 -9.76
C PHE A 93 8.28 0.98 -11.14
N GLU A 94 8.30 -0.33 -11.36
CA GLU A 94 7.86 -0.96 -12.61
C GLU A 94 6.35 -0.74 -12.86
N LEU A 95 5.54 -0.81 -11.81
CA LEU A 95 4.09 -0.53 -11.89
C LEU A 95 3.81 0.97 -12.11
N VAL A 96 4.46 1.84 -11.35
CA VAL A 96 4.30 3.29 -11.45
C VAL A 96 5.66 3.97 -11.39
N PRO A 97 6.24 4.34 -12.54
CA PRO A 97 7.53 5.03 -12.62
C PRO A 97 7.44 6.50 -12.16
N SER A 98 7.39 6.72 -10.84
CA SER A 98 7.34 8.05 -10.22
C SER A 98 8.70 8.46 -9.63
N SER A 99 8.87 9.76 -9.36
CA SER A 99 10.04 10.27 -8.63
C SER A 99 10.17 9.65 -7.24
N GLU A 100 9.03 9.44 -6.56
CA GLU A 100 9.00 8.85 -5.23
C GLU A 100 9.42 7.38 -5.24
N ASN A 101 8.88 6.58 -6.16
CA ASN A 101 9.27 5.17 -6.29
C ASN A 101 10.72 5.01 -6.72
N ARG A 102 11.21 5.88 -7.62
CA ARG A 102 12.63 5.93 -7.99
C ARG A 102 13.50 6.22 -6.78
N ARG A 103 13.16 7.24 -5.99
CA ARG A 103 13.93 7.63 -4.81
C ARG A 103 14.02 6.50 -3.79
N VAL A 104 12.92 5.78 -3.54
CA VAL A 104 12.94 4.63 -2.62
C VAL A 104 13.82 3.50 -3.16
N LEU A 105 13.73 3.18 -4.46
CA LEU A 105 14.58 2.18 -5.09
C LEU A 105 16.08 2.53 -4.96
N ASP A 106 16.45 3.76 -5.31
CA ASP A 106 17.85 4.22 -5.25
C ASP A 106 18.39 4.15 -3.81
N LEU A 107 17.62 4.63 -2.82
CA LEU A 107 18.02 4.59 -1.40
C LEU A 107 18.19 3.17 -0.86
N ILE A 108 17.38 2.21 -1.30
CA ILE A 108 17.50 0.82 -0.88
C ILE A 108 18.71 0.17 -1.53
N GLN A 109 18.96 0.43 -2.82
CA GLN A 109 20.14 -0.10 -3.52
C GLN A 109 21.45 0.36 -2.89
N ASP A 110 21.52 1.63 -2.47
CA ASP A 110 22.68 2.16 -1.74
C ASP A 110 22.93 1.45 -0.39
N LYS A 111 21.90 0.86 0.22
CA LYS A 111 21.97 0.13 1.49
C LYS A 111 22.24 -1.37 1.34
N SER A 112 21.97 -1.93 0.17
CA SER A 112 22.20 -3.35 -0.16
C SER A 112 23.66 -3.67 -0.49
N LEU A 113 24.53 -2.66 -0.61
CA LEU A 113 25.97 -2.76 -0.90
C LEU A 113 26.81 -2.81 0.39
#